data_AF-A0A5C8MTT6-F1
#
_entry.id   AF-A0A5C8MTT6-F1
#
_cell.length_a   1.000
_cell.length_b   1.000
_cell.length_c   1.000
_cell.angle_alpha   90.00
_cell.angle_beta   90.00
_cell.angle_gamma   90.00
#
_symmetry.space_group_name_H-M   'P 1'
#
loop_
_entity.id
_entity.type
_entity.pdbx_description
1 polymer ?
#
loop_
_entity_poly.entity_id
_entity_poly.type
_entity_poly.pdbx_seq_one_letter_code
_entity_poly.pdbx_strand_id
1 'polypeptide(L)'
;YVLKVKAIVGSANNQLLDVRHGQMLREKGILYAPDYIVNAGGLIQVADELYGPNKERVLQKTKTIYSTLLHIYSRAEADHITTIEAANRFCEERLQQRSRRNNFFTHRKRPKWDIRR
;
A
#
# COMPACT_ATOMS: atom_id res chain seq x y z
N TYR A 1 -7.85 28.10 3.78
CA TYR A 1 -7.94 27.36 5.06
C TYR A 1 -6.68 26.54 5.27
N VAL A 2 -6.13 26.53 6.48
CA VAL A 2 -4.98 25.69 6.84
C VAL A 2 -5.50 24.44 7.55
N LEU A 3 -5.05 23.26 7.13
CA LEU A 3 -5.36 21.99 7.80
C LEU A 3 -4.71 21.96 9.19
N LYS A 4 -5.51 21.71 10.24
CA LYS A 4 -5.06 21.61 11.63
C LYS A 4 -4.98 20.15 12.08
N VAL A 5 -4.16 19.36 11.39
CA VAL A 5 -4.00 17.92 11.66
C VAL A 5 -2.53 17.51 11.58
N LYS A 6 -2.17 16.42 12.25
CA LYS A 6 -0.83 15.82 12.16
C LYS A 6 -0.71 14.79 11.04
N ALA A 7 -1.84 14.19 10.65
CA ALA A 7 -1.87 13.17 9.63
C ALA A 7 -3.19 13.22 8.85
N ILE A 8 -3.15 12.68 7.63
CA ILE A 8 -4.31 12.51 6.75
C ILE A 8 -4.34 11.04 6.33
N VAL A 9 -5.46 10.39 6.63
CA VAL A 9 -5.73 8.99 6.31
C VAL A 9 -7.22 8.84 6.06
N GLY A 10 -7.60 8.24 4.94
CA GLY A 10 -8.99 8.09 4.55
C GLY A 10 -9.17 7.08 3.43
N SER A 11 -10.41 6.63 3.22
CA SER A 11 -10.77 5.62 2.23
C SER A 11 -11.12 6.20 0.84
N ALA A 12 -11.27 7.52 0.74
CA ALA A 12 -11.60 8.18 -0.53
C ALA A 12 -10.50 7.95 -1.57
N ASN A 13 -10.89 7.85 -2.85
CA ASN A 13 -9.97 7.76 -3.98
C ASN A 13 -9.60 9.17 -4.48
N ASN A 14 -8.39 9.31 -5.02
CA ASN A 14 -7.86 10.55 -5.61
C ASN A 14 -7.87 11.73 -4.62
N GLN A 15 -7.41 11.49 -3.39
CA GLN A 15 -7.46 12.49 -2.31
C GLN A 15 -6.61 13.73 -2.61
N LEU A 16 -5.48 13.54 -3.29
CA LEU A 16 -4.66 14.64 -3.77
C LEU A 16 -5.07 14.97 -5.20
N LEU A 17 -5.53 16.21 -5.40
CA LEU A 17 -5.88 16.70 -6.73
C LEU A 17 -4.66 16.81 -7.69
N ASP A 18 -3.46 16.96 -7.13
CA ASP A 18 -2.21 17.16 -7.87
C ASP A 18 -1.04 16.66 -7.00
N VAL A 19 0.02 16.16 -7.64
CA VAL A 19 1.26 15.69 -7.00
C VAL A 19 1.87 16.77 -6.09
N ARG A 20 1.78 18.05 -6.47
CA ARG A 20 2.30 19.17 -5.65
C ARG A 20 1.69 19.22 -4.25
N HIS A 21 0.46 18.74 -4.08
CA HIS A 21 -0.18 18.72 -2.77
C HIS A 21 0.51 17.76 -1.81
N GLY A 22 1.12 16.68 -2.30
CA GLY A 22 1.94 15.78 -1.48
C GLY A 22 3.18 16.48 -0.94
N GLN A 23 3.82 17.31 -1.76
CA GLN A 23 4.95 18.13 -1.35
C GLN A 23 4.55 19.18 -0.31
N MET A 24 3.43 19.87 -0.52
CA MET A 24 2.90 20.83 0.46
C MET A 24 2.58 20.19 1.81
N LEU A 25 2.05 18.97 1.83
CA LEU A 25 1.78 18.24 3.08
C LEU A 25 3.09 17.91 3.81
N ARG A 26 4.10 17.43 3.08
CA ARG A 26 5.44 17.15 3.63
C ARG A 26 6.09 18.40 4.22
N GLU A 27 6.08 19.52 3.49
CA GLU A 27 6.64 20.81 3.97
C GLU A 27 5.95 21.31 5.24
N LYS A 28 4.67 20.99 5.39
CA LYS A 28 3.88 21.30 6.59
C LYS A 28 4.05 20.28 7.73
N GLY A 29 4.85 19.23 7.54
CA GLY A 29 5.01 18.15 8.51
C GLY A 29 3.75 17.32 8.74
N ILE A 30 2.82 17.30 7.76
CA ILE A 30 1.59 16.51 7.84
C ILE A 30 1.84 15.15 7.20
N LEU A 31 1.73 14.09 8.00
CA LEU A 31 1.91 12.72 7.53
C LEU A 31 0.72 12.30 6.65
N TYR A 32 0.99 12.04 5.38
CA TYR A 32 -0.04 11.59 4.44
C TYR A 32 0.08 10.10 4.16
N ALA A 33 -1.02 9.37 4.33
CA ALA A 33 -1.14 7.97 3.96
C ALA A 33 -1.69 7.86 2.52
N PRO A 34 -0.92 7.36 1.54
CA PRO A 34 -1.39 7.21 0.15
C PRO A 34 -2.71 6.45 0.06
N ASP A 35 -3.70 7.07 -0.57
CA ASP A 35 -5.08 6.56 -0.62
C ASP A 35 -5.18 5.13 -1.18
N TYR A 36 -4.53 4.87 -2.32
CA TYR A 36 -4.52 3.57 -2.99
C TYR A 36 -3.79 2.46 -2.20
N ILE A 37 -3.05 2.81 -1.14
CA ILE A 37 -2.49 1.85 -0.19
C ILE A 37 -3.46 1.58 0.94
N VAL A 38 -3.99 2.64 1.57
CA VAL A 38 -4.88 2.53 2.74
C VAL A 38 -6.20 1.87 2.39
N ASN A 39 -6.77 2.22 1.22
CA ASN A 39 -8.08 1.71 0.80
C ASN A 39 -8.03 0.34 0.11
N ALA A 40 -6.85 -0.31 0.05
CA ALA A 40 -6.63 -1.58 -0.63
C ALA A 40 -7.44 -2.76 -0.06
N GLY A 41 -8.02 -2.61 1.15
CA GLY A 41 -8.82 -3.64 1.81
C GLY A 41 -9.97 -4.19 0.95
N GLY A 42 -10.64 -3.33 0.17
CA GLY A 42 -11.73 -3.77 -0.72
C GLY A 42 -11.24 -4.70 -1.82
N LEU A 43 -10.13 -4.36 -2.48
CA LEU A 43 -9.52 -5.23 -3.50
C LEU A 43 -8.93 -6.51 -2.90
N ILE A 44 -8.41 -6.46 -1.67
CA ILE A 44 -7.95 -7.65 -0.95
C ILE A 44 -9.12 -8.62 -0.73
N GLN A 45 -10.29 -8.12 -0.31
CA GLN A 45 -11.47 -8.94 -0.11
C GLN A 45 -11.93 -9.59 -1.42
N VAL A 46 -12.18 -8.79 -2.46
CA VAL A 46 -12.66 -9.30 -3.76
C VAL A 46 -11.66 -10.30 -4.37
N ALA A 47 -10.36 -10.03 -4.27
CA ALA A 47 -9.34 -10.97 -4.74
C ALA A 47 -9.27 -12.26 -3.91
N ASP A 48 -9.70 -12.24 -2.64
CA ASP A 48 -9.73 -13.40 -1.77
C ASP A 48 -10.97 -14.28 -1.98
N GLU A 49 -12.10 -13.67 -2.35
CA GLU A 49 -13.36 -14.35 -2.66
C GLU A 49 -13.20 -15.37 -3.80
N LEU A 50 -12.24 -15.18 -4.70
CA LEU A 50 -11.84 -16.15 -5.74
C LEU A 50 -11.39 -17.51 -5.17
N TYR A 51 -11.05 -17.58 -3.88
CA TYR A 51 -10.64 -18.81 -3.17
C TYR A 51 -11.70 -19.28 -2.16
N GLY A 52 -12.93 -18.77 -2.26
CA GLY A 52 -14.03 -19.01 -1.33
C GLY A 52 -14.02 -18.03 -0.14
N PRO A 53 -15.20 -17.60 0.37
CA PRO A 53 -15.29 -16.62 1.45
C PRO A 53 -14.53 -17.06 2.72
N ASN A 54 -13.58 -16.24 3.17
CA ASN A 54 -12.85 -16.47 4.42
C ASN A 54 -12.49 -15.14 5.09
N LYS A 55 -13.29 -14.76 6.10
CA LYS A 55 -13.12 -13.49 6.82
C LYS A 55 -11.75 -13.38 7.52
N GLU A 56 -11.27 -14.47 8.12
CA GLU A 56 -9.99 -14.47 8.82
C GLU A 56 -8.83 -14.24 7.84
N ARG A 57 -8.88 -14.87 6.67
CA ARG A 57 -7.87 -14.67 5.62
C ARG A 57 -7.82 -13.25 5.12
N VAL A 58 -8.98 -12.66 4.87
CA VAL A 58 -9.10 -11.26 4.45
C VAL A 58 -8.54 -10.35 5.54
N LEU A 59 -8.90 -10.57 6.81
CA LEU A 59 -8.41 -9.77 7.92
C LEU A 59 -6.87 -9.85 8.04
N GLN A 60 -6.29 -11.04 7.96
CA GLN A 60 -4.84 -11.24 7.99
C GLN A 60 -4.13 -10.56 6.80
N LYS A 61 -4.71 -10.63 5.60
CA LYS A 61 -4.18 -9.92 4.43
C LYS A 61 -4.30 -8.40 4.58
N THR A 62 -5.41 -7.88 5.09
CA THR A 62 -5.63 -6.44 5.33
C THR A 62 -4.68 -5.90 6.40
N LYS A 63 -4.30 -6.68 7.42
CA LYS A 63 -3.26 -6.29 8.40
C LYS A 63 -1.92 -5.93 7.73
N THR A 64 -1.62 -6.47 6.54
CA THR A 64 -0.38 -6.13 5.81
C THR A 64 -0.36 -4.70 5.26
N ILE A 65 -1.50 -4.00 5.23
CA ILE A 65 -1.56 -2.57 4.89
C ILE A 65 -0.76 -1.75 5.91
N TYR A 66 -0.84 -2.11 7.20
CA TYR A 66 -0.09 -1.44 8.27
C TYR A 66 1.42 -1.49 8.04
N SER A 67 1.98 -2.69 7.83
CA SER A 67 3.41 -2.85 7.59
C SER A 67 3.86 -2.24 6.26
N THR A 68 2.98 -2.24 5.25
CA THR A 68 3.24 -1.56 3.97
C THR A 68 3.37 -0.06 4.16
N LEU A 69 2.48 0.57 4.93
CA LEU A 69 2.56 2.00 5.23
C LEU A 69 3.84 2.35 6.00
N LEU A 70 4.20 1.56 7.02
CA LEU A 70 5.44 1.79 7.77
C LEU A 70 6.68 1.75 6.86
N HIS A 71 6.73 0.79 5.94
CA HIS A 71 7.81 0.72 4.96
C HIS A 71 7.84 1.95 4.04
N ILE A 72 6.68 2.40 3.54
CA ILE A 72 6.56 3.60 2.72
C ILE A 72 7.03 4.84 3.49
N TYR A 73 6.64 4.99 4.75
CA TYR A 73 7.04 6.14 5.57
C TYR A 73 8.54 6.15 5.85
N SER A 74 9.10 5.01 6.25
CA SER A 74 10.55 4.87 6.47
C SER A 74 11.34 5.20 5.21
N ARG A 75 10.85 4.77 4.04
CA ARG A 75 11.49 5.09 2.76
C ARG A 75 11.35 6.55 2.37
N ALA A 76 10.17 7.15 2.57
CA ALA A 76 9.96 8.57 2.30
C ALA A 76 10.91 9.45 3.14
N GLU A 77 11.11 9.07 4.40
CA GLU A 77 12.06 9.72 5.30
C GLU A 77 13.51 9.55 4.84
N ALA A 78 13.94 8.30 4.58
CA ALA A 78 15.32 7.99 4.19
C ALA A 78 15.73 8.60 2.84
N ASP A 79 14.84 8.56 1.85
CA ASP A 79 15.10 9.07 0.50
C ASP A 79 14.80 10.59 0.39
N HIS A 80 14.30 11.22 1.46
CA HIS A 80 13.84 12.60 1.46
C HIS A 80 12.85 12.91 0.32
N ILE A 81 11.82 12.08 0.17
CA ILE A 81 10.75 12.21 -0.83
C ILE A 81 9.36 12.26 -0.18
N THR A 82 8.31 12.51 -0.97
CA THR A 82 6.93 12.47 -0.47
C THR A 82 6.46 11.04 -0.23
N THR A 83 5.46 10.84 0.64
CA THR A 83 4.89 9.50 0.88
C THR A 83 4.21 8.92 -0.37
N ILE A 84 3.64 9.76 -1.24
CA ILE A 84 3.12 9.35 -2.56
C ILE A 84 4.24 8.82 -3.45
N GLU A 85 5.36 9.54 -3.54
CA GLU A 85 6.48 9.12 -4.37
C GLU A 85 7.10 7.82 -3.87
N ALA A 86 7.30 7.69 -2.55
CA ALA A 86 7.78 6.45 -1.94
C ALA A 86 6.83 5.27 -2.21
N ALA A 87 5.51 5.50 -2.17
CA ALA A 87 4.51 4.48 -2.48
C ALA A 87 4.51 4.09 -3.97
N ASN A 88 4.69 5.05 -4.88
CA ASN A 88 4.83 4.77 -6.31
C ASN A 88 6.05 3.87 -6.57
N ARG A 89 7.22 4.23 -6.01
CA ARG A 89 8.45 3.43 -6.11
C ARG A 89 8.25 2.02 -5.54
N PHE A 90 7.60 1.90 -4.39
CA PHE A 90 7.27 0.60 -3.79
C PHE A 90 6.39 -0.27 -4.71
N CYS A 91 5.38 0.32 -5.35
CA CYS A 91 4.52 -0.38 -6.30
C CYS A 91 5.29 -0.81 -7.56
N GLU A 92 6.08 0.09 -8.13
CA GLU A 92 6.92 -0.19 -9.31
C GLU A 92 7.91 -1.33 -9.06
N GLU A 93 8.60 -1.31 -7.92
CA GLU A 93 9.52 -2.38 -7.52
C GLU A 93 8.80 -3.72 -7.39
N ARG A 94 7.60 -3.74 -6.80
CA ARG A 94 6.81 -4.97 -6.71
C ARG A 94 6.40 -5.50 -8.08
N LEU A 95 6.08 -4.62 -9.03
CA LEU A 95 5.77 -5.01 -10.41
C LEU A 95 7.01 -5.56 -11.12
N GLN A 96 8.15 -4.88 -11.01
CA GLN A 96 9.42 -5.31 -11.60
C GLN A 96 9.89 -6.66 -11.04
N GLN A 97 9.83 -6.85 -9.72
CA GLN A 97 10.18 -8.12 -9.08
C GLN A 97 9.30 -9.28 -9.56
N ARG A 98 8.02 -9.02 -9.86
CA ARG A 98 7.13 -10.03 -10.45
C ARG A 98 7.45 -10.29 -11.92
N SER A 99 7.74 -9.24 -12.70
CA SER A 99 8.09 -9.37 -14.11
C SER A 99 9.41 -10.14 -14.33
N ARG A 100 10.39 -10.00 -13.43
CA ARG A 100 11.69 -10.69 -13.51
C ARG A 100 11.63 -12.17 -13.13
N ARG A 101 10.51 -12.67 -12.61
CA ARG A 101 10.38 -14.07 -12.22
C ARG A 101 10.17 -14.94 -13.47
N ASN A 102 11.19 -15.72 -13.84
CA ASN A 102 11.14 -16.66 -14.98
C ASN A 102 9.94 -17.62 -14.91
N ASN A 103 9.22 -17.74 -16.02
CA ASN A 103 8.13 -18.73 -16.23
C ASN A 103 8.64 -20.18 -16.37
N PHE A 104 9.96 -20.39 -16.42
CA PHE A 104 10.55 -21.69 -16.77
C PHE A 104 10.66 -22.70 -15.61
N PHE A 105 10.58 -22.27 -14.35
CA PHE A 105 10.58 -23.18 -13.20
C PHE A 105 9.74 -22.60 -12.05
N THR A 106 8.51 -23.06 -11.89
CA THR A 106 7.73 -22.79 -10.68
C THR A 106 8.08 -23.82 -9.63
N HIS A 107 8.91 -23.47 -8.65
CA HIS A 107 8.93 -24.18 -7.37
C HIS A 107 7.47 -24.34 -6.90
N ARG A 108 7.06 -25.53 -6.40
CA ARG A 108 5.71 -25.75 -5.84
C ARG A 108 5.46 -24.70 -4.75
N LYS A 109 4.89 -23.56 -5.15
CA LYS A 109 4.62 -22.46 -4.24
C LYS A 109 3.38 -22.85 -3.48
N ARG A 110 3.44 -22.70 -2.15
CA ARG A 110 2.25 -22.86 -1.33
C ARG A 110 1.14 -21.96 -1.88
N PRO A 111 -0.10 -22.44 -1.90
CA PRO A 111 -1.18 -21.66 -2.43
C PRO A 111 -1.37 -20.35 -1.66
N LYS A 112 -1.69 -19.26 -2.37
CA LYS A 112 -1.89 -17.92 -1.78
C LYS A 112 -3.04 -17.88 -0.73
N TRP A 113 -3.84 -18.93 -0.67
CA TRP A 113 -4.97 -19.10 0.24
C TRP A 113 -4.66 -19.89 1.52
N ASP A 114 -3.44 -20.42 1.64
CA ASP A 114 -2.98 -21.18 2.80
C ASP A 114 -2.58 -20.21 3.95
N ILE A 115 -3.34 -20.23 5.06
CA ILE A 115 -3.13 -19.36 6.22
C ILE A 115 -2.36 -20.16 7.27
N ARG A 116 -1.23 -19.65 7.77
CA ARG A 116 -0.63 -20.19 9.00
C ARG A 116 -1.57 -19.86 10.18
N ARG A 117 -2.06 -20.89 10.85
CA ARG A 117 -2.69 -20.77 12.17
C ARG A 117 -1.69 -20.22 13.18
#